data_AF-M7Y1Y2-F1
#
_entry.id   AF-M7Y1Y2-F1
#
_cell.length_a   1.000
_cell.length_b   1.000
_cell.length_c   1.000
_cell.angle_alpha   90.00
_cell.angle_beta   90.00
_cell.angle_gamma   90.00
#
_symmetry.space_group_name_H-M   'P 1'
#
loop_
_entity.id
_entity.type
_entity.pdbx_description
1 polymer ?
#
loop_
_entity_poly.entity_id
_entity_poly.type
_entity_poly.pdbx_seq_one_letter_code
_entity_poly.pdbx_strand_id
1 'polypeptide(L)'
;MDTISTSSKDERIEIRISAADKQVFLKAQKMSGDKSFSSFLVRIVKEKATEIIAKNEVIIASEQDREKFFEAVFSSQKPNKRLIEAAKRYKSKIALL
;
A
#
# COMPACT_ATOMS: atom_id res chain seq x y z
N MET A 1 27.48 4.01 -7.78
CA MET A 1 26.48 4.81 -8.53
C MET A 1 25.64 3.78 -9.24
N ASP A 2 24.64 3.26 -8.53
CA ASP A 2 23.82 2.17 -9.04
C ASP A 2 22.89 2.76 -10.10
N THR A 3 23.07 2.29 -11.33
CA THR A 3 22.27 2.67 -12.47
C THR A 3 20.82 2.31 -12.17
N ILE A 4 19.95 3.32 -12.17
CA ILE A 4 18.50 3.16 -12.18
C ILE A 4 18.20 2.28 -13.39
N SER A 5 17.93 0.99 -13.13
CA SER A 5 17.42 0.09 -14.15
C SER A 5 16.07 0.65 -14.56
N THR A 6 16.01 1.26 -15.74
CA THR A 6 14.76 1.60 -16.40
C THR A 6 13.96 0.31 -16.49
N SER A 7 13.00 0.11 -15.59
CA SER A 7 12.19 -1.10 -15.52
C SER A 7 11.56 -1.33 -16.89
N SER A 8 12.02 -2.36 -17.59
CA SER A 8 11.42 -2.79 -18.84
C SER A 8 9.95 -3.15 -18.56
N LYS A 9 9.03 -2.73 -19.43
CA LYS A 9 7.59 -3.01 -19.31
C LYS A 9 7.29 -4.44 -19.78
N ASP A 10 7.89 -5.41 -19.12
CA ASP A 10 7.88 -6.81 -19.57
C ASP A 10 6.68 -7.60 -19.03
N GLU A 11 6.04 -7.09 -17.97
CA GLU A 11 4.86 -7.69 -17.36
C GLU A 11 3.58 -7.33 -18.13
N ARG A 12 2.68 -8.30 -18.29
CA ARG A 12 1.43 -8.16 -19.06
C ARG A 12 0.20 -8.36 -18.16
N ILE A 13 -0.82 -7.56 -18.40
CA ILE A 13 -2.14 -7.70 -17.79
C ILE A 13 -3.10 -8.23 -18.85
N GLU A 14 -3.65 -9.42 -18.64
CA GLU A 14 -4.71 -9.98 -19.48
C GLU A 14 -6.08 -9.76 -18.81
N ILE A 15 -6.96 -9.03 -19.50
CA ILE A 15 -8.32 -8.77 -19.01
C ILE A 15 -9.33 -9.02 -20.12
N ARG A 16 -10.44 -9.66 -19.75
CA ARG A 16 -11.63 -9.76 -20.59
C ARG A 16 -12.66 -8.77 -20.08
N ILE A 17 -13.18 -7.95 -20.98
CA ILE A 17 -14.21 -6.94 -20.68
C ILE A 17 -15.38 -7.11 -21.65
N SER A 18 -16.56 -6.70 -21.21
CA SER A 18 -17.72 -6.67 -22.10
C SER A 18 -17.56 -5.59 -23.18
N ALA A 19 -18.31 -5.71 -24.27
CA ALA A 19 -18.35 -4.66 -25.30
C ALA A 19 -18.88 -3.33 -24.72
N ALA A 20 -19.84 -3.40 -23.79
CA ALA A 20 -20.41 -2.22 -23.14
C ALA A 20 -19.35 -1.48 -22.30
N ASP A 21 -18.60 -2.19 -21.46
CA ASP A 21 -17.52 -1.60 -20.65
C ASP A 21 -16.44 -0.99 -21.54
N LYS A 22 -16.07 -1.69 -22.62
CA LYS A 22 -15.08 -1.19 -23.58
C LYS A 22 -15.52 0.16 -24.17
N GLN A 23 -16.79 0.33 -24.51
CA GLN A 23 -17.30 1.61 -25.04
C GLN A 23 -17.24 2.74 -23.99
N VAL A 24 -17.63 2.45 -22.74
CA VAL A 24 -17.55 3.41 -21.65
C VAL A 24 -16.10 3.84 -21.41
N PHE A 25 -15.18 2.89 -21.34
CA PHE A 25 -13.76 3.16 -21.11
C PHE A 25 -13.12 3.93 -22.26
N LEU A 26 -13.45 3.59 -23.52
CA LEU A 26 -12.95 4.34 -24.68
C LEU A 26 -13.46 5.78 -24.70
N LYS A 27 -14.72 6.00 -24.32
CA LYS A 27 -15.27 7.36 -24.18
C LYS A 27 -14.52 8.14 -23.10
N ALA A 28 -14.34 7.54 -21.93
CA ALA A 28 -13.60 8.16 -20.83
C ALA A 28 -12.14 8.46 -21.23
N GLN A 29 -11.46 7.54 -21.89
CA GLN A 29 -10.09 7.70 -22.39
C GLN A 29 -9.94 8.90 -23.34
N LYS A 30 -10.90 9.09 -24.26
CA LYS A 30 -10.89 10.25 -25.16
C LYS A 30 -11.06 11.56 -24.39
N MET A 31 -11.93 11.57 -23.38
CA MET A 31 -12.20 12.76 -22.56
C MET A 31 -11.04 13.07 -21.61
N SER A 32 -10.30 12.06 -21.13
CA SER A 32 -9.13 12.24 -20.27
C SER A 32 -7.85 12.62 -21.02
N GLY A 33 -7.84 12.54 -22.36
CA GLY A 33 -6.69 12.93 -23.18
C GLY A 33 -5.55 11.91 -23.22
N ASP A 34 -5.77 10.68 -22.73
CA ASP A 34 -4.77 9.62 -22.78
C ASP A 34 -4.49 9.19 -24.22
N LYS A 35 -3.22 8.96 -24.56
CA LYS A 35 -2.79 8.63 -25.93
C LYS A 35 -3.25 7.26 -26.43
N SER A 36 -3.48 6.31 -25.52
CA SER A 36 -3.90 4.95 -25.86
C SER A 36 -4.86 4.36 -24.83
N PHE A 37 -5.64 3.38 -25.25
CA PHE A 37 -6.54 2.65 -24.35
C PHE A 37 -5.78 1.94 -23.22
N SER A 38 -4.66 1.28 -23.54
CA SER A 38 -3.85 0.59 -22.54
C SER A 38 -3.21 1.57 -21.55
N SER A 39 -2.69 2.71 -22.01
CA SER A 39 -2.13 3.72 -21.09
C SER A 39 -3.19 4.31 -20.16
N PHE A 40 -4.40 4.54 -20.68
CA PHE A 40 -5.54 4.97 -19.87
C PHE A 40 -5.87 3.95 -18.77
N LEU A 41 -6.04 2.66 -19.13
CA LEU A 41 -6.38 1.62 -18.17
C LEU A 41 -5.30 1.46 -17.10
N VAL A 42 -4.03 1.40 -17.49
CA VAL A 42 -2.91 1.29 -16.55
C VAL A 42 -2.88 2.48 -15.58
N ARG A 43 -3.10 3.71 -16.09
CA ARG A 43 -3.13 4.91 -15.26
C ARG A 43 -4.26 4.87 -14.23
N ILE A 44 -5.49 4.59 -14.67
CA ILE A 44 -6.67 4.54 -13.80
C ILE A 44 -6.53 3.43 -12.74
N VAL A 45 -6.05 2.24 -13.14
CA VAL A 45 -5.83 1.13 -12.21
C VAL A 45 -4.74 1.49 -11.19
N LYS A 46 -3.64 2.11 -11.63
CA LYS A 46 -2.56 2.55 -10.74
C LYS A 46 -3.03 3.60 -9.74
N GLU A 47 -3.77 4.62 -10.20
CA GLU A 47 -4.35 5.66 -9.35
C GLU A 47 -5.23 5.04 -8.25
N LYS A 48 -6.17 4.17 -8.64
CA LYS A 48 -7.07 3.55 -7.66
C LYS A 48 -6.35 2.58 -6.72
N ALA A 49 -5.39 1.80 -7.22
CA ALA A 49 -4.59 0.92 -6.39
C ALA A 49 -3.79 1.71 -5.35
N THR A 50 -3.18 2.83 -5.76
CA THR A 50 -2.43 3.71 -4.86
C THR A 50 -3.33 4.30 -3.76
N GLU A 51 -4.54 4.75 -4.13
CA GLU A 51 -5.53 5.23 -3.18
C GLU A 51 -5.94 4.14 -2.16
N ILE A 52 -6.15 2.91 -2.63
CA ILE A 52 -6.49 1.78 -1.75
C ILE A 52 -5.33 1.48 -0.80
N ILE A 53 -4.10 1.41 -1.30
CA ILE A 53 -2.91 1.16 -0.47
C ILE A 53 -2.79 2.25 0.59
N ALA A 54 -2.80 3.52 0.18
CA ALA A 54 -2.72 4.65 1.10
C ALA A 54 -3.83 4.61 2.16
N LYS A 55 -5.07 4.31 1.77
CA LYS A 55 -6.18 4.21 2.73
C LYS A 55 -5.97 3.12 3.79
N ASN A 56 -5.31 2.02 3.45
CA ASN A 56 -5.14 0.88 4.36
C ASN A 56 -3.82 0.94 5.15
N GLU A 57 -2.79 1.60 4.63
CA GLU A 57 -1.48 1.72 5.28
C GLU A 57 -1.34 2.97 6.16
N VAL A 58 -2.31 3.89 6.13
CA VAL A 58 -2.33 5.04 7.04
C VAL A 58 -2.66 4.57 8.46
N ILE A 59 -1.61 4.45 9.28
CA ILE A 59 -1.67 4.07 10.69
C ILE A 59 -2.15 5.23 11.58
N ILE A 60 -1.87 6.47 11.18
CA ILE A 60 -2.28 7.68 11.89
C ILE A 60 -3.28 8.42 11.01
N ALA A 61 -4.56 8.06 11.14
CA ALA A 61 -5.63 8.57 10.30
C ALA A 61 -6.36 9.78 10.91
N SER A 62 -6.20 10.01 12.21
CA SER A 62 -6.84 11.10 12.94
C SER A 62 -5.88 11.84 13.87
N GLU A 63 -6.28 13.04 14.28
CA GLU A 63 -5.55 13.82 15.28
C GLU A 63 -5.44 13.07 16.62
N GLN A 64 -6.49 12.34 17.00
CA GLN A 64 -6.48 11.52 18.21
C GLN A 64 -5.48 10.36 18.11
N ASP A 65 -5.36 9.73 16.93
CA ASP A 65 -4.35 8.68 16.70
C ASP A 65 -2.95 9.26 16.78
N ARG A 66 -2.77 10.48 16.27
CA ARG A 66 -1.49 11.20 16.31
C ARG A 66 -1.08 11.47 17.75
N GLU A 67 -1.96 12.04 18.56
CA GLU A 67 -1.71 12.31 19.98
C GLU A 67 -1.34 11.03 20.74
N LYS A 68 -2.12 9.96 20.59
CA LYS A 68 -1.85 8.67 21.25
C LYS A 68 -0.53 8.05 20.78
N PHE A 69 -0.22 8.14 19.49
CA PHE A 69 1.03 7.64 18.94
C PHE A 69 2.22 8.42 19.50
N PHE A 70 2.15 9.75 19.52
CA PHE A 70 3.18 10.60 20.10
C PHE A 70 3.37 10.32 21.59
N GLU A 71 2.28 10.22 22.35
CA GLU A 71 2.34 9.85 23.76
C GLU A 71 3.01 8.48 23.93
N ALA A 72 2.60 7.46 23.17
CA ALA A 72 3.17 6.12 23.27
C ALA A 72 4.67 6.06 22.89
N VAL A 73 5.12 6.85 21.91
CA VAL A 73 6.52 6.86 21.44
C VAL A 73 7.44 7.64 22.38
N PHE A 74 6.98 8.79 22.89
CA PHE A 74 7.82 9.70 23.66
C PHE A 74 7.65 9.58 25.17
N SER A 75 6.64 8.88 25.67
CA SER A 75 6.51 8.57 27.10
C SER A 75 7.28 7.29 27.46
N SER A 76 7.87 7.28 28.67
CA SER A 76 8.56 6.11 29.20
C SER A 76 7.57 5.11 29.84
N GLN A 77 6.74 4.47 29.01
CA GLN A 77 5.81 3.45 29.50
C GLN A 77 6.55 2.15 29.84
N LYS A 78 6.42 1.69 31.08
CA LYS A 78 6.97 0.40 31.49
C LYS A 78 6.11 -0.74 30.91
N PRO A 79 6.72 -1.80 30.36
CA PRO A 79 5.98 -2.95 29.86
C PRO A 79 5.22 -3.63 31.01
N ASN A 80 4.00 -4.11 30.73
CA ASN A 80 3.22 -4.83 31.72
C ASN A 80 3.78 -6.25 31.98
N LYS A 81 3.30 -6.91 33.05
CA LYS A 81 3.77 -8.25 33.44
C LYS A 81 3.67 -9.27 32.31
N ARG A 82 2.56 -9.26 31.55
CA ARG A 82 2.32 -10.20 30.44
C ARG A 82 3.34 -10.02 29.31
N LEU A 83 3.68 -8.77 28.96
CA LEU A 83 4.67 -8.47 27.92
C LEU A 83 6.08 -8.89 28.35
N ILE A 84 6.43 -8.66 29.62
CA ILE A 84 7.70 -9.11 30.21
C ILE A 84 7.83 -10.64 30.16
N GLU A 85 6.79 -11.36 30.57
CA GLU A 85 6.75 -12.83 30.54
C GLU A 85 6.84 -13.38 29.11
N ALA A 86 6.14 -12.77 28.16
CA ALA A 86 6.22 -13.14 26.74
C ALA A 86 7.64 -12.94 26.18
N ALA A 87 8.29 -11.82 26.50
CA ALA A 87 9.65 -11.54 26.10
C ALA A 87 10.65 -12.54 26.70
N LYS A 88 10.49 -12.91 27.98
CA LYS A 88 11.30 -13.96 28.62
C LYS A 88 11.15 -15.29 27.90
N ARG A 89 9.91 -15.72 27.64
CA ARG A 89 9.62 -16.97 26.91
C ARG A 89 10.24 -16.99 25.52
N TYR A 90 10.17 -15.88 24.78
CA TYR A 90 10.79 -15.78 23.46
C TYR A 90 12.32 -15.91 23.54
N LYS A 91 12.97 -15.17 24.45
CA LYS A 91 14.42 -15.25 24.65
C LYS A 91 14.88 -16.65 25.03
N SER A 92 14.14 -17.35 25.90
CA SER A 92 14.44 -18.73 26.25
C SER A 92 14.32 -19.69 25.06
N LYS A 93 13.37 -19.47 24.13
CA LYS A 93 13.25 -20.29 22.91
C LYS A 93 14.40 -20.04 21.92
N ILE A 94 14.81 -18.79 21.75
CA ILE A 94 15.93 -18.41 20.88
C ILE A 94 17.26 -18.92 21.44
N ALA A 95 17.47 -18.88 22.75
CA ALA A 95 18.70 -19.35 23.39
C ALA A 95 18.86 -20.89 23.42
N LEU A 96 17.82 -21.62 23.02
CA LEU A 96 17.79 -23.09 22.90
C LEU A 96 18.02 -23.57 21.45
N LEU A 97 18.16 -22.64 20.50
CA LEU A 97 18.57 -22.85 19.11
C LEU A 97 20.06 -22.50 18.95
#